data_AF-A0AAW2BJ55-F1
#
_entry.id   AF-A0AAW2BJ55-F1
#
_cell.length_a   1.000
_cell.length_b   1.000
_cell.length_c   1.000
_cell.angle_alpha   90.00
_cell.angle_beta   90.00
_cell.angle_gamma   90.00
#
_symmetry.space_group_name_H-M   'P 1'
#
loop_
_entity.id
_entity.type
_entity.pdbx_description
1 polymer ?
#
loop_
_entity_poly.entity_id
_entity_poly.type
_entity_poly.pdbx_seq_one_letter_code
_entity_poly.pdbx_strand_id
1 'polypeptide(L)'
;MANRSERKKYVAQVTQQGEFESLHRDLNVGFGAWEFSPMDLENPFPNDEGSVHLWHGDEDLIVPVTLQRYIAQWLPWIHHIMSYQVLDTCSHMLMECVIVSSRQC
;
A
#
# COMPACT_ATOMS: atom_id res chain seq x y z
N MET A 1 -9.66 -14.65 12.70
CA MET A 1 -10.46 -14.30 11.50
C MET A 1 -11.87 -13.93 11.96
N ALA A 2 -12.28 -12.67 11.81
CA ALA A 2 -13.60 -12.22 12.28
C ALA A 2 -14.76 -12.96 11.59
N ASN A 3 -15.80 -13.30 12.34
CA ASN A 3 -16.98 -14.00 11.83
C ASN A 3 -17.66 -13.14 10.75
N ARG A 4 -17.96 -13.72 9.57
CA ARG A 4 -18.62 -13.03 8.44
C ARG A 4 -19.96 -12.38 8.84
N SER A 5 -20.65 -12.92 9.85
CA SER A 5 -21.87 -12.35 10.45
C SER A 5 -21.63 -11.02 11.15
N GLU A 6 -20.48 -10.85 11.81
CA GLU A 6 -20.14 -9.62 12.54
C GLU A 6 -19.77 -8.48 11.60
N ARG A 7 -19.08 -8.77 10.48
CA ARG A 7 -18.78 -7.77 9.44
C ARG A 7 -20.03 -7.13 8.86
N LYS A 8 -21.11 -7.93 8.67
CA LYS A 8 -22.39 -7.42 8.15
C LYS A 8 -23.01 -6.33 9.01
N LYS A 9 -22.76 -6.34 10.33
CA LYS A 9 -23.30 -5.33 11.25
C LYS A 9 -22.77 -3.92 10.96
N TYR A 10 -21.53 -3.82 10.46
CA TYR A 10 -20.86 -2.55 10.21
C TYR A 10 -20.92 -2.09 8.75
N VAL A 11 -21.48 -2.89 7.83
CA VAL A 11 -21.52 -2.56 6.40
C VAL A 11 -22.11 -1.18 6.16
N ALA A 12 -23.27 -0.89 6.77
CA ALA A 12 -23.93 0.41 6.60
C ALA A 12 -23.08 1.59 7.12
N GLN A 13 -22.25 1.38 8.15
CA GLN A 13 -21.34 2.40 8.68
C GLN A 13 -20.12 2.59 7.78
N VAL A 14 -19.56 1.50 7.26
CA VAL A 14 -18.38 1.53 6.37
C VAL A 14 -18.73 2.11 5.00
N THR A 15 -19.94 1.82 4.49
CA THR A 15 -20.41 2.33 3.20
C THR A 15 -21.21 3.63 3.32
N GLN A 16 -21.20 4.29 4.48
CA GLN A 16 -22.03 5.48 4.73
C GLN A 16 -21.74 6.62 3.73
N GLN A 17 -20.49 6.72 3.27
CA GLN A 17 -20.04 7.75 2.32
C GLN A 17 -20.35 7.40 0.85
N GLY A 18 -20.57 6.12 0.55
CA GLY A 18 -20.71 5.62 -0.82
C GLY A 18 -19.38 5.51 -1.59
N GLU A 19 -19.34 4.65 -2.60
CA GLU A 19 -18.11 4.32 -3.34
C GLU A 19 -17.49 5.52 -4.05
N PHE A 20 -18.32 6.40 -4.63
CA PHE A 20 -17.85 7.57 -5.36
C PHE A 20 -17.05 8.54 -4.47
N GLU A 21 -17.62 8.93 -3.33
CA GLU A 21 -16.97 9.88 -2.41
C GLU A 21 -15.72 9.26 -1.78
N SER A 22 -15.78 8.00 -1.35
CA SER A 22 -14.62 7.29 -0.80
C SER A 22 -13.48 7.26 -1.82
N LEU A 23 -13.73 6.80 -3.05
CA LEU A 23 -12.71 6.74 -4.10
C LEU A 23 -12.08 8.11 -4.38
N HIS A 24 -12.89 9.15 -4.55
CA HIS A 24 -12.35 10.49 -4.85
C HIS A 24 -11.55 11.06 -3.68
N ARG A 25 -11.97 10.81 -2.43
CA ARG A 25 -11.19 11.22 -1.26
C ARG A 25 -9.87 10.49 -1.17
N ASP A 26 -9.87 9.19 -1.40
CA ASP A 26 -8.65 8.39 -1.36
C ASP A 26 -7.67 8.81 -2.48
N LEU A 27 -8.19 9.13 -3.67
CA LEU A 27 -7.40 9.74 -4.75
C LEU A 27 -6.87 11.13 -4.38
N ASN A 28 -7.67 11.98 -3.75
CA ASN A 28 -7.22 13.31 -3.32
C ASN A 28 -6.11 13.24 -2.26
N VAL A 29 -6.17 12.25 -1.37
CA VAL A 29 -5.10 12.00 -0.39
C VAL A 29 -3.87 11.41 -1.08
N GLY A 30 -4.05 10.39 -1.93
CA GLY A 30 -2.94 9.72 -2.61
C GLY A 30 -2.19 10.60 -3.60
N PHE A 31 -2.90 11.46 -4.34
CA PHE A 31 -2.33 12.33 -5.39
C PHE A 31 -2.34 13.82 -5.01
N GLY A 32 -2.57 14.14 -3.74
CA GLY A 32 -2.48 15.49 -3.22
C GLY A 32 -1.06 16.05 -3.28
N ALA A 33 -0.92 17.34 -2.99
CA ALA A 33 0.40 17.95 -2.83
C ALA A 33 1.01 17.52 -1.48
N TRP A 34 1.97 16.61 -1.53
CA TRP A 34 2.75 16.20 -0.36
C TRP A 34 3.99 17.09 -0.23
N GLU A 35 4.33 17.46 1.01
CA GLU A 35 5.51 18.27 1.33
C GLU A 35 6.83 17.49 1.27
N PHE A 36 6.76 16.15 1.11
CA PHE A 36 7.91 15.27 1.04
C PHE A 36 7.79 14.30 -0.13
N SER A 37 8.93 13.95 -0.74
CA SER A 37 9.00 12.86 -1.70
C SER A 37 9.26 11.54 -0.99
N PRO A 38 8.70 10.41 -1.46
CA PRO A 38 9.15 9.09 -1.02
C PRO A 38 10.66 8.90 -1.18
N MET A 39 11.29 9.58 -2.15
CA MET A 39 12.74 9.50 -2.38
C MET A 39 13.58 10.21 -1.32
N ASP A 40 12.97 11.08 -0.50
CA ASP A 40 13.66 11.82 0.56
C ASP A 40 13.80 11.00 1.86
N LEU A 41 13.33 9.74 1.86
CA LEU A 41 13.38 8.87 3.03
C LEU A 41 14.81 8.39 3.32
N GLU A 42 15.29 8.70 4.52
CA GLU A 42 16.53 8.14 5.04
C GLU A 42 16.36 6.65 5.38
N ASN A 43 17.43 5.85 5.21
CA ASN A 43 17.40 4.44 5.56
C ASN A 43 17.25 4.27 7.08
N PRO A 44 16.13 3.72 7.59
CA PRO A 44 15.95 3.49 9.02
C PRO A 44 16.76 2.28 9.53
N PHE A 45 17.40 1.50 8.64
CA PHE A 45 18.21 0.33 8.94
C PHE A 45 19.69 0.54 8.55
N PRO A 46 20.43 1.41 9.24
CA PRO A 46 21.81 1.74 8.88
C PRO A 46 22.79 0.57 9.08
N ASN A 47 22.44 -0.42 9.92
CA ASN A 47 23.28 -1.59 10.22
C ASN A 47 22.74 -2.87 9.54
N ASP A 48 21.99 -2.75 8.45
CA ASP A 48 21.36 -3.89 7.75
C ASP A 48 20.45 -4.74 8.65
N GLU A 49 19.88 -4.12 9.69
CA GLU A 49 19.00 -4.77 10.68
C GLU A 49 17.61 -5.09 10.13
N GLY A 50 17.26 -4.60 8.94
CA GLY A 50 15.95 -4.79 8.37
C GLY A 50 15.83 -4.28 6.94
N SER A 51 14.65 -4.52 6.36
CA SER A 51 14.26 -4.04 5.04
C SER A 51 12.75 -3.83 4.98
N VAL A 52 12.32 -2.94 4.10
CA VAL A 52 10.90 -2.76 3.79
C VAL A 52 10.56 -3.55 2.55
N HIS A 53 9.44 -4.27 2.57
CA HIS A 53 8.90 -4.96 1.40
C HIS A 53 7.60 -4.30 0.96
N LEU A 54 7.60 -3.74 -0.23
CA LEU A 54 6.44 -3.09 -0.84
C LEU A 54 5.72 -4.07 -1.77
N TRP A 55 4.44 -4.32 -1.51
CA TRP A 55 3.61 -5.18 -2.34
C TRP A 55 2.67 -4.34 -3.19
N HIS A 56 2.75 -4.56 -4.50
CA HIS A 56 1.97 -3.84 -5.50
C HIS A 56 1.36 -4.83 -6.49
N GLY A 57 0.16 -4.50 -6.98
CA GLY A 57 -0.53 -5.28 -8.02
C GLY A 57 -0.04 -4.87 -9.40
N ASP A 58 0.34 -5.83 -10.25
CA ASP A 58 0.84 -5.53 -11.60
C ASP A 58 -0.24 -4.87 -12.50
N GLU A 59 -1.51 -5.15 -12.22
CA GLU A 59 -2.68 -4.62 -12.93
C GLU A 59 -3.31 -3.38 -12.25
N ASP A 60 -2.57 -2.69 -11.36
CA ASP A 60 -3.08 -1.45 -10.77
C ASP A 60 -3.28 -0.37 -11.86
N LEU A 61 -4.51 0.09 -12.01
CA LEU A 61 -4.91 1.06 -13.04
C LEU A 61 -4.73 2.51 -12.58
N ILE A 62 -4.45 2.73 -11.30
CA ILE A 62 -4.35 4.04 -10.67
C ILE A 62 -2.89 4.45 -10.48
N VAL A 63 -2.05 3.53 -9.97
CA VAL A 63 -0.63 3.78 -9.74
C VAL A 63 0.20 2.85 -10.62
N PRO A 64 1.04 3.38 -11.54
CA PRO A 64 1.81 2.53 -12.44
C PRO A 64 2.96 1.84 -11.71
N VAL A 65 3.10 0.53 -11.91
CA VAL A 65 4.19 -0.31 -11.35
C VAL A 65 5.61 0.22 -11.63
N THR A 66 5.78 1.03 -12.68
CA THR A 66 7.06 1.66 -13.04
C THR A 66 7.54 2.66 -11.99
N LEU A 67 6.64 3.39 -11.34
CA LEU A 67 6.97 4.34 -10.27
C LEU A 67 7.55 3.59 -9.06
N GLN A 68 6.99 2.45 -8.71
CA GLN A 68 7.36 1.67 -7.53
C GLN A 68 8.72 1.01 -7.75
N ARG A 69 8.98 0.54 -8.97
CA ARG A 69 10.31 0.08 -9.40
C ARG A 69 11.35 1.20 -9.34
N TYR A 70 10.98 2.42 -9.71
CA TYR A 70 11.87 3.58 -9.63
C TYR A 70 12.22 3.90 -8.17
N ILE A 71 11.23 3.95 -7.27
CA ILE A 71 11.46 4.19 -5.83
C ILE A 71 12.39 3.11 -5.24
N ALA A 72 12.18 1.83 -5.55
CA ALA A 72 13.02 0.74 -5.08
C ALA A 72 14.48 0.80 -5.62
N GLN A 73 14.70 1.41 -6.79
CA GLN A 73 16.05 1.66 -7.29
C GLN A 73 16.76 2.79 -6.53
N TRP A 74 16.01 3.82 -6.12
CA TRP A 74 16.53 4.95 -5.35
C TRP A 74 16.76 4.63 -3.88
N LEU A 75 15.96 3.74 -3.30
CA LEU A 75 16.01 3.35 -1.89
C LEU A 75 16.32 1.84 -1.76
N PRO A 76 17.60 1.44 -1.70
CA PRO A 76 18.01 0.02 -1.76
C PRO A 76 17.49 -0.85 -0.62
N TRP A 77 17.13 -0.24 0.51
CA TRP A 77 16.54 -0.89 1.68
C TRP A 77 15.02 -1.16 1.53
N ILE A 78 14.42 -0.70 0.43
CA ILE A 78 13.06 -1.02 0.00
C ILE A 78 13.12 -2.06 -1.12
N HIS A 79 12.44 -3.17 -0.91
CA HIS A 79 12.30 -4.25 -1.87
C HIS A 79 10.87 -4.30 -2.39
N HIS A 80 10.69 -4.15 -3.69
CA HIS A 80 9.38 -4.29 -4.30
C HIS A 80 9.10 -5.74 -4.69
N ILE A 81 8.01 -6.30 -4.16
CA ILE A 81 7.54 -7.66 -4.45
C ILE A 81 6.32 -7.58 -5.36
N MET A 82 6.40 -8.26 -6.50
CA MET A 82 5.30 -8.38 -7.44
C MET A 82 4.42 -9.57 -7.04
N SER A 83 3.17 -9.28 -6.71
CA SER A 83 2.18 -10.29 -6.38
C SER A 83 1.45 -10.74 -7.65
N TYR A 84 1.77 -11.92 -8.15
CA TYR A 84 0.95 -12.63 -9.14
C TYR A 84 0.01 -13.56 -8.36
N GLN A 85 -1.30 -13.33 -8.43
CA GLN A 85 -2.36 -14.21 -7.90
C GLN A 85 -2.59 -14.28 -6.37
N VAL A 86 -2.90 -13.20 -5.62
CA VAL A 86 -3.63 -13.40 -4.34
C VAL A 86 -4.52 -12.22 -3.91
N LEU A 87 -5.12 -11.42 -4.79
CA LEU A 87 -5.93 -10.27 -4.34
C LEU A 87 -7.29 -10.10 -5.03
N ASP A 88 -7.84 -11.15 -5.64
CA ASP A 88 -9.16 -11.12 -6.31
C ASP A 88 -10.37 -10.84 -5.38
N THR A 89 -10.15 -10.60 -4.09
CA THR A 89 -11.24 -10.29 -3.12
C THR A 89 -11.03 -9.01 -2.33
N CYS A 90 -9.98 -8.25 -2.60
CA CYS A 90 -9.74 -6.96 -1.95
C CYS A 90 -10.23 -5.85 -2.87
N SER A 91 -11.38 -5.27 -2.53
CA SER A 91 -12.01 -4.11 -3.14
C SER A 91 -10.98 -3.05 -3.56
N HIS A 92 -10.63 -2.98 -4.86
CA HIS A 92 -10.18 -1.85 -5.70
C HIS A 92 -9.27 -0.74 -5.13
N MET A 93 -8.72 -0.94 -3.94
CA MET A 93 -8.02 0.06 -3.15
C MET A 93 -7.22 -0.68 -2.07
N LEU A 94 -6.33 -1.56 -2.50
CA LEU A 94 -5.21 -1.85 -1.64
C LEU A 94 -4.27 -0.67 -1.78
N MET A 95 -4.37 0.23 -0.80
CA MET A 95 -3.19 0.96 -0.36
C MET A 95 -2.04 -0.04 -0.28
N GLU A 96 -0.93 0.30 -0.93
CA GLU A 96 0.25 -0.53 -1.04
C GLU A 96 0.58 -1.15 0.32
N CYS A 97 0.66 -2.48 0.39
CA CYS A 97 1.01 -3.12 1.64
C CYS A 97 2.51 -2.97 1.86
N VAL A 98 2.85 -2.21 2.89
CA VAL A 98 4.22 -2.03 3.37
C VAL A 98 4.44 -3.00 4.52
N ILE A 99 5.31 -3.99 4.32
CA ILE A 99 5.75 -4.90 5.39
C ILE A 99 7.15 -4.50 5.80
N VAL A 100 7.34 -4.19 7.08
CA VAL A 100 8.66 -4.00 7.66
C VAL A 100 9.19 -5.36 8.12
N SER A 101 10.28 -5.82 7.54
CA SER A 101 10.98 -7.02 7.96
C SER A 101 12.18 -6.63 8.81
N SER A 102 12.22 -7.12 10.05
CA SER A 102 13.41 -7.02 10.91
C SER A 102 14.20 -8.32 10.84
N ARG A 103 15.54 -8.20 10.81
CA ARG A 103 16.50 -9.30 10.91
C ARG A 103 16.94 -9.57 12.36
N GLN A 104 16.40 -8.85 13.34
CA GLN A 104 16.59 -9.22 14.75
C GLN A 104 15.74 -10.45 15.08
N CYS A 105 16.43 -11.59 15.17
CA CYS A 105 15.95 -12.81 15.83
C CYS A 105 15.65 -12.58 17.30
#